data_AF-A0A3D3PC43-F1
#
_entry.id   AF-A0A3D3PC43-F1
#
_cell.length_a   1.000
_cell.length_b   1.000
_cell.length_c   1.000
_cell.angle_alpha   90.00
_cell.angle_beta   90.00
_cell.angle_gamma   90.00
#
_symmetry.space_group_name_H-M   'P 1'
#
loop_
_entity.id
_entity.type
_entity.pdbx_description
1 polymer ?
#
loop_
_entity_poly.entity_id
_entity_poly.type
_entity_poly.pdbx_seq_one_letter_code
_entity_poly.pdbx_strand_id
1 'polypeptide(L)'
;MFPACIIIAGVAIFSGISGAALMTPFFILGFPLLHIPTLTTVAAIGAALFLETAGFGTGVYHYYRMHLADLRTTRLLLFITIPLGVAGAILAHFAPANLLRIVYGIAMVAVAGMLLKKENRINKRVANAPCPCLVCESECSLKLNFN
;
A
#
# COMPACT_ATOMS: atom_id res chain seq x y z
N MET A 1 9.88 20.00 -5.99
CA MET A 1 9.58 18.65 -5.45
C MET A 1 8.41 18.69 -4.47
N PHE A 2 8.46 19.53 -3.43
CA PHE A 2 7.44 19.61 -2.38
C PHE A 2 5.96 19.75 -2.85
N PRO A 3 5.59 20.64 -3.80
CA PRO A 3 4.19 20.75 -4.23
C PRO A 3 3.71 19.53 -5.04
N ALA A 4 4.58 18.92 -5.85
CA ALA A 4 4.25 17.70 -6.58
C ALA A 4 3.96 16.55 -5.61
N CYS A 5 4.77 16.43 -4.56
CA CYS A 5 4.57 15.42 -3.54
C CYS A 5 3.21 15.53 -2.84
N ILE A 6 2.77 16.75 -2.54
CA ILE A 6 1.48 17.02 -1.90
C ILE A 6 0.32 16.59 -2.79
N ILE A 7 0.39 16.91 -4.09
CA ILE A 7 -0.68 16.55 -5.04
C ILE A 7 -0.78 15.03 -5.18
N ILE A 8 0.35 14.34 -5.37
CA ILE A 8 0.37 12.88 -5.57
C ILE A 8 -0.10 12.17 -4.31
N ALA A 9 0.43 12.55 -3.13
CA ALA A 9 0.00 11.98 -1.87
C ALA A 9 -1.48 12.26 -1.60
N GLY A 10 -1.97 13.46 -1.94
CA GLY A 10 -3.38 13.82 -1.85
C GLY A 10 -4.27 12.91 -2.70
N VAL A 11 -3.95 12.76 -3.99
CA VAL A 11 -4.71 11.88 -4.91
C VAL A 11 -4.69 10.42 -4.43
N ALA A 12 -3.55 9.95 -3.93
CA ALA A 12 -3.41 8.60 -3.39
C ALA A 12 -4.32 8.37 -2.17
N ILE A 13 -4.28 9.30 -1.22
CA ILE A 13 -5.08 9.25 0.01
C ILE A 13 -6.57 9.36 -0.32
N PHE A 14 -6.97 10.21 -1.27
CA PHE A 14 -8.36 10.28 -1.76
C PHE A 14 -8.84 8.99 -2.42
N SER A 15 -7.93 8.24 -3.05
CA SER A 15 -8.23 6.93 -3.64
C SER A 15 -8.29 5.80 -2.60
N GLY A 16 -8.12 6.11 -1.31
CA GLY A 16 -8.13 5.12 -0.21
C GLY A 16 -6.87 4.27 -0.13
N ILE A 17 -5.81 4.63 -0.86
CA ILE A 17 -4.51 3.94 -0.86
C ILE A 17 -3.51 4.76 -0.02
N SER A 18 -2.64 4.09 0.73
CA SER A 18 -1.58 4.81 1.46
C SER A 18 -0.72 5.61 0.48
N GLY A 19 -0.63 6.94 0.71
CA GLY A 19 0.16 7.84 -0.12
C GLY A 19 1.64 7.50 -0.21
N ALA A 20 2.19 6.78 0.79
CA ALA A 20 3.57 6.32 0.77
C ALA A 20 3.81 5.19 -0.24
N ALA A 21 2.81 4.32 -0.47
CA ALA A 21 2.92 3.20 -1.40
C ALA A 21 3.10 3.68 -2.86
N LEU A 22 2.48 4.81 -3.21
CA LEU A 22 2.59 5.40 -4.54
C LEU A 22 3.80 6.33 -4.70
N MET A 23 4.44 6.77 -3.61
CA MET A 23 5.63 7.63 -3.67
C MET A 23 6.86 6.93 -4.27
N THR A 24 7.18 5.73 -3.80
CA THR A 24 8.35 4.97 -4.27
C THR A 24 8.32 4.65 -5.77
N PRO A 25 7.24 4.11 -6.35
CA PRO A 25 7.18 3.86 -7.79
C PRO A 25 7.09 5.17 -8.58
N PHE A 26 6.44 6.21 -8.07
CA PHE A 26 6.39 7.50 -8.76
C PHE A 26 7.77 8.16 -8.85
N PHE A 27 8.60 8.10 -7.80
CA PHE A 27 9.98 8.59 -7.84
C PHE A 27 10.90 7.76 -8.74
N ILE A 28 10.71 6.45 -8.81
CA ILE A 28 11.56 5.54 -9.59
C ILE A 28 11.15 5.48 -11.07
N LEU A 29 9.85 5.56 -11.39
CA LEU A 29 9.30 5.41 -12.74
C LEU A 29 8.70 6.72 -13.29
N GLY A 30 7.99 7.49 -12.48
CA GLY A 30 7.29 8.71 -12.90
C GLY A 30 8.24 9.87 -13.22
N PHE A 31 9.26 10.11 -12.40
CA PHE A 31 10.24 11.17 -12.64
C PHE A 31 11.11 10.97 -13.90
N PRO A 32 11.64 9.77 -14.22
CA PRO A 32 12.37 9.59 -15.48
C PRO A 32 11.49 9.74 -16.73
N LEU A 33 10.19 9.45 -16.66
CA LEU A 33 9.26 9.70 -17.77
C LEU A 33 8.98 11.19 -18.00
N LEU A 34 9.16 12.04 -16.99
CA LEU A 34 8.83 13.47 -17.02
C LEU A 34 10.07 14.38 -17.18
N HIS A 35 11.28 13.84 -17.41
CA HIS A 35 12.55 14.57 -17.62
C HIS A 35 12.96 15.53 -16.47
N ILE A 36 12.56 15.23 -15.23
CA ILE A 36 12.86 16.02 -14.02
C ILE A 36 14.01 15.37 -13.24
N PRO A 37 14.76 16.14 -12.42
CA PRO A 37 15.92 15.61 -11.71
C PRO A 37 15.49 14.46 -10.80
N THR A 38 16.09 13.29 -11.03
CA THR A 38 15.76 12.06 -10.33
C THR A 38 16.37 12.10 -8.93
N LEU A 39 15.53 11.84 -7.91
CA LEU A 39 16.03 11.59 -6.57
C LEU A 39 16.81 10.26 -6.56
N THR A 40 17.84 10.18 -5.71
CA THR A 40 18.48 8.88 -5.45
C THR A 40 17.42 7.91 -4.93
N THR A 41 17.52 6.64 -5.30
CA THR A 41 16.53 5.63 -4.88
C THR A 41 16.43 5.51 -3.36
N VAL A 42 17.53 5.74 -2.66
CA VAL A 42 17.59 5.79 -1.21
C VAL A 42 16.75 6.97 -0.68
N ALA A 43 16.83 8.16 -1.28
CA ALA A 43 16.03 9.31 -0.88
C ALA A 43 14.53 9.11 -1.17
N ALA A 44 14.18 8.47 -2.29
CA ALA A 44 12.79 8.15 -2.62
C ALA A 44 12.15 7.18 -1.61
N ILE A 45 12.86 6.09 -1.30
CA ILE A 45 12.41 5.11 -0.31
C ILE A 45 12.37 5.74 1.09
N GLY A 46 13.37 6.53 1.46
CA GLY A 46 13.39 7.26 2.73
C GLY A 46 12.22 8.22 2.89
N ALA A 47 11.89 8.98 1.83
CA ALA A 47 10.72 9.88 1.84
C ALA A 47 9.40 9.11 1.96
N ALA A 48 9.26 7.98 1.26
CA ALA A 48 8.08 7.12 1.36
C ALA A 48 7.93 6.54 2.78
N LEU A 49 9.01 5.99 3.37
CA LEU A 49 8.99 5.46 4.73
C LEU A 49 8.69 6.54 5.78
N PHE A 50 9.22 7.75 5.59
CA PHE A 50 8.92 8.87 6.48
C PHE A 50 7.44 9.25 6.42
N LEU A 51 6.86 9.32 5.21
CA LEU A 51 5.44 9.59 5.04
C LEU A 51 4.57 8.48 5.63
N GLU A 52 4.95 7.22 5.44
CA GLU A 52 4.26 6.04 5.99
C GLU A 52 4.27 6.08 7.52
N THR A 53 5.43 6.31 8.14
CA THR A 53 5.57 6.36 9.61
C THR A 53 4.83 7.54 10.23
N ALA A 54 4.85 8.71 9.59
CA ALA A 54 4.07 9.86 10.03
C ALA A 54 2.55 9.64 9.87
N GLY A 55 2.13 9.07 8.73
CA GLY A 55 0.72 8.77 8.44
C GLY A 55 0.15 7.69 9.35
N PHE A 56 0.80 6.52 9.43
CA PHE A 56 0.38 5.44 10.31
C PHE A 56 0.56 5.81 11.80
N GLY A 57 1.62 6.52 12.16
CA GLY A 57 1.88 6.92 13.54
C GLY A 57 0.78 7.82 14.12
N THR A 58 0.31 8.79 13.34
CA THR A 58 -0.82 9.65 13.76
C THR A 58 -2.14 8.87 13.84
N GLY A 59 -2.37 7.92 12.93
CA GLY A 59 -3.50 7.00 13.01
C GLY A 59 -3.49 6.16 14.30
N VAL A 60 -2.34 5.55 14.64
CA VAL A 60 -2.16 4.76 15.87
C VAL A 60 -2.37 5.63 17.11
N TYR A 61 -1.86 6.86 17.13
CA TYR A 61 -2.08 7.81 18.23
C TYR A 61 -3.57 8.08 18.46
N HIS A 62 -4.34 8.26 17.37
CA HIS A 62 -5.76 8.51 17.47
C HIS A 62 -6.55 7.29 17.97
N TYR A 63 -6.20 6.09 17.48
CA TYR A 63 -6.76 4.82 17.98
C TYR A 63 -6.45 4.58 19.46
N TYR A 64 -5.24 4.93 19.89
CA TYR A 64 -4.84 4.86 21.29
C TYR A 64 -5.70 5.78 22.15
N ARG A 65 -5.94 7.03 21.72
CA ARG A 65 -6.77 8.00 22.45
C ARG A 65 -8.22 7.52 22.60
N MET A 66 -8.75 6.84 21.58
CA MET A 66 -10.13 6.37 21.59
C MET A 66 -10.33 5.09 22.43
N HIS A 67 -9.27 4.43 22.91
CA HIS A 67 -9.33 3.17 23.67
C HIS A 67 -10.07 2.01 22.95
N LEU A 68 -10.23 2.08 21.62
CA LEU A 68 -10.80 0.99 20.82
C LEU A 68 -9.82 -0.18 20.61
N ALA A 69 -8.53 0.03 20.91
CA ALA A 69 -7.49 -0.97 20.68
C ALA A 69 -7.25 -1.84 21.93
N ASP A 70 -7.22 -3.16 21.75
CA ASP A 70 -6.75 -4.08 22.78
C ASP A 70 -5.24 -3.89 23.00
N LEU A 71 -4.91 -3.26 24.14
CA LEU A 71 -3.53 -2.95 24.52
C LEU A 71 -2.69 -4.21 24.80
N ARG A 72 -3.30 -5.36 25.13
CA ARG A 72 -2.55 -6.60 25.36
C ARG A 72 -1.96 -7.13 24.06
N THR A 73 -2.81 -7.30 23.05
CA THR A 73 -2.39 -7.77 21.74
C THR A 73 -1.46 -6.76 21.06
N THR A 74 -1.75 -5.47 21.21
CA THR A 74 -0.93 -4.38 20.64
C THR A 74 0.49 -4.40 21.21
N ARG A 75 0.67 -4.59 22.52
CA ARG A 75 2.01 -4.63 23.14
C ARG A 75 2.83 -5.82 22.67
N LEU A 76 2.22 -7.00 22.51
CA LEU A 76 2.89 -8.17 21.98
C LEU A 76 3.37 -7.92 20.54
N LEU A 77 2.49 -7.34 19.72
CA LEU A 77 2.82 -6.99 18.35
C LEU A 77 3.93 -5.94 18.27
N LEU A 78 3.88 -4.92 19.14
CA LEU A 78 4.92 -3.90 19.25
C LEU A 78 6.28 -4.50 19.61
N PHE A 79 6.31 -5.43 20.57
CA PHE A 79 7.52 -6.11 21.00
C PHE A 79 8.19 -6.94 19.90
N ILE A 80 7.41 -7.45 18.94
CA ILE A 80 7.93 -8.20 17.79
C ILE A 80 8.29 -7.27 16.64
N THR A 81 7.46 -6.26 16.39
CA THR A 81 7.59 -5.38 15.21
C THR A 81 8.74 -4.39 15.36
N ILE A 82 8.97 -3.84 16.56
CA ILE A 82 10.11 -2.93 16.81
C ILE A 82 11.46 -3.59 16.50
N PRO A 83 11.84 -4.72 17.12
CA PRO A 83 13.15 -5.31 16.87
C PRO A 83 13.29 -5.79 15.43
N LEU A 84 12.21 -6.31 14.83
CA LEU A 84 12.22 -6.74 13.44
C LEU A 84 12.40 -5.53 12.49
N GLY A 85 11.77 -4.40 12.77
CA GLY A 85 11.92 -3.16 12.04
C GLY A 85 13.33 -2.56 12.18
N VAL A 86 13.91 -2.57 13.38
CA VAL A 86 15.29 -2.12 13.63
C VAL A 86 16.29 -3.02 12.89
N ALA A 87 16.12 -4.34 12.96
CA ALA A 87 16.96 -5.29 12.22
C ALA A 87 16.86 -5.06 10.70
N GLY A 88 15.65 -4.84 10.19
CA GLY A 88 15.42 -4.51 8.78
C GLY A 88 16.05 -3.18 8.36
N ALA A 89 15.98 -2.15 9.20
CA ALA A 89 16.58 -0.83 8.92
C ALA A 89 18.11 -0.89 8.88
N ILE A 90 18.73 -1.62 9.81
CA ILE A 90 20.18 -1.83 9.83
C ILE A 90 20.60 -2.61 8.58
N LEU A 91 19.88 -3.68 8.24
CA LEU A 91 20.16 -4.49 7.06
C LEU A 91 20.02 -3.68 5.75
N ALA A 92 19.07 -2.75 5.70
CA ALA A 92 18.87 -1.87 4.55
C ALA A 92 20.03 -0.88 4.34
N HIS A 93 20.73 -0.45 5.42
CA HIS A 93 21.85 0.48 5.31
C HIS A 93 23.09 -0.13 4.66
N PHE A 94 23.26 -1.46 4.75
CA PHE A 94 24.37 -2.18 4.11
C PHE A 94 24.08 -2.59 2.66
N ALA A 95 22.84 -2.41 2.18
CA ALA A 95 22.44 -2.88 0.86
C ALA A 95 22.74 -1.86 -0.25
N PRO A 96 23.38 -2.26 -1.36
CA PRO A 96 23.64 -1.36 -2.48
C PRO A 96 22.33 -0.95 -3.17
N ALA A 97 22.28 0.28 -3.71
CA ALA A 97 21.08 0.86 -4.31
C ALA A 97 20.45 0.01 -5.43
N ASN A 98 21.27 -0.74 -6.18
CA ASN A 98 20.78 -1.65 -7.22
C ASN A 98 20.00 -2.84 -6.65
N LEU A 99 20.43 -3.37 -5.50
CA LEU A 99 19.74 -4.48 -4.83
C LEU A 99 18.38 -4.03 -4.30
N LEU A 100 18.30 -2.83 -3.72
CA LEU A 100 17.04 -2.23 -3.26
C LEU A 100 16.02 -2.10 -4.39
N ARG A 101 16.44 -1.68 -5.59
CA ARG A 101 15.56 -1.57 -6.76
C ARG A 101 15.02 -2.92 -7.20
N ILE A 102 15.89 -3.93 -7.28
CA ILE A 102 15.52 -5.28 -7.73
C ILE A 102 14.55 -5.91 -6.72
N VAL A 103 14.87 -5.86 -5.42
CA VAL A 103 14.01 -6.41 -4.36
C VAL A 103 12.64 -5.72 -4.35
N TYR A 104 12.62 -4.39 -4.48
CA TYR A 104 11.38 -3.63 -4.57
C TYR A 104 10.54 -4.02 -5.80
N GLY A 105 11.18 -4.18 -6.97
CA GLY A 105 10.51 -4.63 -8.19
C GLY A 105 9.90 -6.03 -8.04
N ILE A 106 10.66 -6.97 -7.47
CA ILE A 106 10.17 -8.33 -7.18
C ILE A 106 8.98 -8.29 -6.22
N ALA A 107 9.06 -7.48 -5.16
CA ALA A 107 7.98 -7.33 -4.19
C ALA A 107 6.69 -6.81 -4.86
N MET A 108 6.80 -5.82 -5.75
CA MET A 108 5.64 -5.29 -6.48
C MET A 108 5.01 -6.32 -7.43
N VAL A 109 5.82 -7.10 -8.15
CA VAL A 109 5.32 -8.19 -9.00
C VAL A 109 4.64 -9.27 -8.16
N ALA A 110 5.21 -9.61 -7.00
CA ALA A 110 4.61 -10.58 -6.09
C ALA A 110 3.24 -10.11 -5.57
N VAL A 111 3.13 -8.84 -5.16
CA VAL A 111 1.86 -8.24 -4.73
C VAL A 111 0.84 -8.26 -5.86
N ALA A 112 1.22 -7.85 -7.08
CA ALA A 112 0.35 -7.89 -8.25
C ALA A 112 -0.14 -9.33 -8.53
N GLY A 113 0.75 -10.32 -8.47
CA GLY A 113 0.39 -11.73 -8.63
C GLY A 113 -0.58 -12.23 -7.56
N MET A 114 -0.39 -11.83 -6.30
CA MET A 114 -1.31 -12.15 -5.20
C MET A 114 -2.69 -11.54 -5.42
N LEU A 115 -2.75 -10.31 -5.93
CA LEU A 115 -3.99 -9.60 -6.18
C LEU A 115 -4.79 -10.27 -7.30
N LEU A 116 -4.15 -10.60 -8.42
CA LEU A 116 -4.77 -11.35 -9.52
C LEU A 116 -5.24 -12.75 -9.09
N LYS A 117 -4.46 -13.44 -8.24
CA LYS A 117 -4.87 -14.74 -7.69
C LYS A 117 -6.09 -14.60 -6.79
N LYS A 118 -6.14 -13.56 -5.95
CA LYS A 118 -7.29 -13.27 -5.08
C LYS A 118 -8.53 -12.92 -5.90
N GLU A 119 -8.38 -12.10 -6.93
CA GLU A 119 -9.48 -11.74 -7.83
C GLU A 119 -10.07 -12.96 -8.53
N ASN A 120 -9.21 -13.83 -9.07
CA ASN A 120 -9.65 -15.11 -9.64
C ASN A 120 -10.41 -16.00 -8.64
N ARG A 121 -10.03 -15.94 -7.35
CA ARG A 121 -10.71 -16.68 -6.28
C ARG A 121 -12.05 -16.05 -5.90
N ILE A 122 -12.14 -14.73 -5.88
CA ILE A 122 -13.39 -14.00 -5.64
C ILE A 122 -14.35 -14.23 -6.81
N ASN A 123 -13.91 -14.06 -8.04
CA ASN A 123 -14.71 -14.30 -9.25
C ASN A 123 -15.28 -15.72 -9.28
N LYS A 124 -14.47 -16.75 -8.94
CA LYS A 124 -14.96 -18.14 -8.78
C LYS A 124 -15.95 -18.33 -7.63
N ARG A 125 -15.87 -17.56 -6.54
CA ARG A 125 -16.84 -17.63 -5.44
C ARG A 125 -18.16 -16.96 -5.82
N VAL A 126 -18.11 -15.82 -6.52
CA VAL A 126 -19.30 -15.11 -7.00
C VAL A 126 -20.04 -15.95 -8.06
N ALA A 127 -19.31 -16.59 -8.98
CA ALA A 127 -19.90 -17.49 -9.98
C ALA A 127 -20.54 -18.76 -9.38
N ASN A 128 -20.18 -19.13 -8.15
CA ASN A 128 -20.58 -20.38 -7.51
C ASN A 128 -21.33 -20.16 -6.17
N ALA A 129 -21.70 -18.90 -5.87
CA ALA A 129 -22.52 -18.57 -4.72
C ALA A 129 -24.00 -18.82 -5.09
N PRO A 130 -24.74 -19.68 -4.37
CA PRO A 130 -26.18 -19.75 -4.53
C PRO A 130 -26.75 -18.42 -4.05
N CYS A 131 -27.42 -17.69 -4.93
CA CYS A 131 -27.99 -16.36 -4.68
C CYS A 131 -28.74 -16.33 -3.33
N PRO A 132 -28.23 -15.66 -2.27
CA PRO A 132 -29.05 -15.25 -1.16
C PRO A 132 -29.65 -13.90 -1.54
N CYS A 133 -30.96 -13.89 -1.77
CA CYS A 133 -31.74 -12.72 -2.14
C CYS A 133 -31.74 -11.67 -1.01
N LEU A 134 -30.68 -10.86 -0.88
CA LEU A 134 -30.71 -9.69 0.01
C LEU A 134 -29.98 -8.45 -0.51
N VAL A 135 -29.29 -8.52 -1.65
CA VAL A 135 -28.66 -7.34 -2.29
C VAL A 135 -28.78 -7.46 -3.81
N CYS A 136 -30.00 -7.52 -4.33
CA CYS A 136 -30.29 -7.47 -5.76
C CYS A 136 -31.29 -6.35 -6.03
N GLU A 137 -30.82 -5.10 -6.17
CA GLU A 137 -31.68 -4.06 -6.74
C GLU A 137 -31.00 -3.17 -7.79
N SER A 138 -29.67 -3.25 -8.01
CA SER A 138 -29.00 -2.39 -9.00
C SER A 138 -28.33 -3.10 -10.19
N GLU A 139 -28.01 -4.39 -10.15
CA GLU A 139 -27.25 -5.04 -11.24
C GLU A 139 -28.00 -6.12 -12.05
N CYS A 140 -29.28 -6.38 -11.74
CA CYS A 140 -30.07 -7.40 -12.45
C CYS A 140 -30.86 -6.86 -13.67
N SER A 141 -31.07 -5.54 -13.78
CA SER A 141 -31.84 -4.96 -14.90
C SER A 141 -31.08 -4.78 -16.22
N LEU A 142 -29.77 -5.07 -16.26
CA LEU A 142 -28.95 -4.87 -17.46
C LEU A 142 -28.67 -6.17 -18.25
N LYS A 143 -29.10 -7.32 -17.75
CA LYS A 143 -28.86 -8.63 -18.41
C LYS A 143 -30.07 -9.23 -19.12
N LEU A 144 -31.20 -8.53 -19.18
CA LEU A 144 -32.46 -9.01 -19.80
C LEU A 144 -32.84 -8.33 -21.12
N ASN A 145 -31.95 -7.57 -21.77
CA ASN A 145 -32.25 -6.95 -23.06
C ASN A 145 -31.15 -7.12 -24.12
N PHE A 146 -30.64 -8.34 -24.25
CA PHE A 146 -29.91 -8.80 -25.43
C PHE A 146 -30.18 -10.29 -25.65
N ASN A 147 -31.42 -10.62 -26.01
CA ASN A 147 -31.77 -11.58 -27.07
C ASN A 147 -33.27 -11.50 -27.35
#